data_AF-A0AA40DJ33-F1
#
_entry.id   AF-A0AA40DJ33-F1
#
_cell.length_a   1.000
_cell.length_b   1.000
_cell.length_c   1.000
_cell.angle_alpha   90.00
_cell.angle_beta   90.00
_cell.angle_gamma   90.00
#
_symmetry.space_group_name_H-M   'P 1'
#
loop_
_entity.id
_entity.type
_entity.pdbx_description
1 polymer ?
#
loop_
_entity_poly.entity_id
_entity_poly.type
_entity_poly.pdbx_seq_one_letter_code
_entity_poly.pdbx_strand_id
1 'polypeptide(L)'
;MSVTSPLLGSNDIDTTPTPFAKALLSILGISRSLFGVGLLLAPSLALGPLGITGLSAEAAVVTRMFGVREITIGSTLLLAERSAASKRGIPVAHQAGREEVRRNIWLNVATDGMDLVFLACLFASGTVSGDVLARTAVGAVAMLVLGVETAWLYK
;
A
#
# COMPACT_ATOMS: atom_id res chain seq x y z
N MET A 1 3.39 -4.70 53.87
CA MET A 1 2.34 -3.91 53.21
C MET A 1 2.14 -4.51 51.83
N SER A 2 1.05 -5.25 51.64
CA SER A 2 0.71 -5.92 50.38
C SER A 2 0.04 -4.89 49.46
N VAL A 3 0.70 -4.53 48.37
CA VAL A 3 0.10 -3.70 47.32
C VAL A 3 -0.77 -4.62 46.48
N THR A 4 -2.05 -4.67 46.79
CA THR A 4 -3.08 -5.22 45.91
C THR A 4 -3.17 -4.34 44.66
N SER A 5 -2.47 -4.74 43.60
CA SER A 5 -2.65 -4.15 42.27
C SER A 5 -4.11 -4.30 41.88
N PRO A 6 -4.79 -3.20 41.48
CA PRO A 6 -6.17 -3.28 41.07
C PRO A 6 -6.25 -4.18 39.84
N LEU A 7 -7.16 -5.15 39.88
CA LEU A 7 -7.61 -5.91 38.73
C LEU A 7 -8.17 -4.91 37.71
N LEU A 8 -7.30 -4.38 36.83
CA LEU A 8 -7.73 -3.78 35.59
C LEU A 8 -8.47 -4.87 34.86
N GLY A 9 -9.80 -4.75 34.80
CA GLY A 9 -10.64 -5.62 33.99
C GLY A 9 -10.05 -5.69 32.61
N SER A 10 -9.66 -6.90 32.21
CA SER A 10 -9.26 -7.24 30.86
C SER A 10 -10.48 -7.05 29.97
N ASN A 11 -10.74 -5.80 29.60
CA ASN A 11 -11.39 -5.50 28.34
C ASN A 11 -10.38 -5.89 27.25
N ASP A 12 -10.16 -7.20 27.10
CA ASP A 12 -9.60 -7.79 25.90
C ASP A 12 -10.65 -7.55 24.82
N ILE A 13 -10.72 -6.30 24.36
CA ILE A 13 -11.28 -5.98 23.07
C ILE A 13 -10.49 -6.88 22.13
N ASP A 14 -11.18 -7.83 21.52
CA ASP A 14 -10.63 -8.75 20.54
C ASP A 14 -10.16 -7.90 19.35
N THR A 15 -8.95 -7.38 19.48
CA THR A 15 -8.29 -6.46 18.53
C THR A 15 -7.59 -7.26 17.44
N THR A 16 -8.12 -8.44 17.14
CA THR A 16 -7.67 -9.22 16.02
C THR A 16 -8.18 -8.55 14.73
N PRO A 17 -7.31 -8.31 13.73
CA PRO A 17 -7.74 -7.73 12.47
C PRO A 17 -8.82 -8.61 11.86
N THR A 18 -9.91 -7.98 11.42
CA THR A 18 -11.01 -8.71 10.79
C THR A 18 -10.48 -9.50 9.59
N PRO A 19 -11.05 -10.68 9.26
CA PRO A 19 -10.65 -11.46 8.08
C PRO A 19 -10.68 -10.62 6.80
N PHE A 20 -11.61 -9.66 6.73
CA PHE A 20 -11.71 -8.69 5.65
C PHE A 20 -10.49 -7.75 5.57
N ALA A 21 -10.04 -7.18 6.69
CA ALA A 21 -8.86 -6.31 6.71
C ALA A 21 -7.59 -7.04 6.26
N LYS A 22 -7.45 -8.33 6.62
CA LYS A 22 -6.34 -9.17 6.14
C LYS A 22 -6.42 -9.43 4.64
N ALA A 23 -7.60 -9.76 4.13
CA ALA A 23 -7.81 -9.95 2.69
C ALA A 23 -7.47 -8.68 1.91
N LEU A 24 -7.91 -7.50 2.38
CA LEU A 24 -7.57 -6.22 1.76
C LEU A 24 -6.07 -5.96 1.74
N LEU A 25 -5.38 -6.19 2.87
CA LEU A 25 -3.94 -5.97 2.96
C LEU A 25 -3.15 -6.92 2.06
N SER A 26 -3.55 -8.19 1.98
CA SER A 26 -2.98 -9.17 1.06
C SER A 26 -3.22 -8.80 -0.41
N ILE A 27 -4.45 -8.38 -0.78
CA ILE A 27 -4.77 -7.90 -2.13
C ILE A 27 -3.93 -6.69 -2.48
N LEU A 28 -3.80 -5.73 -1.57
CA LEU A 28 -3.01 -4.52 -1.76
C LEU A 28 -1.52 -4.88 -1.95
N GLY A 29 -0.95 -5.72 -1.09
CA GLY A 29 0.44 -6.15 -1.20
C GLY A 29 0.75 -6.93 -2.49
N ILE A 30 -0.12 -7.88 -2.86
CA ILE A 30 0.04 -8.70 -4.07
C ILE A 30 -0.14 -7.85 -5.33
N SER A 31 -1.18 -7.04 -5.41
CA SER A 31 -1.45 -6.21 -6.60
C SER A 31 -0.32 -5.24 -6.89
N ARG A 32 0.22 -4.57 -5.87
CA ARG A 32 1.40 -3.70 -6.02
C ARG A 32 2.64 -4.46 -6.46
N SER A 33 2.89 -5.62 -5.85
CA SER A 33 4.05 -6.45 -6.22
C SER A 33 3.96 -6.91 -7.67
N LEU A 34 2.79 -7.39 -8.12
CA LEU A 34 2.57 -7.83 -9.50
C LEU A 34 2.66 -6.68 -10.48
N PHE A 35 2.05 -5.53 -10.15
CA PHE A 35 2.12 -4.33 -10.99
C PHE A 35 3.58 -3.85 -11.12
N GLY A 36 4.32 -3.80 -10.01
CA GLY A 36 5.72 -3.42 -9.99
C GLY A 36 6.61 -4.36 -10.79
N VAL A 37 6.40 -5.69 -10.70
CA VAL A 37 7.07 -6.68 -11.54
C VAL A 37 6.76 -6.45 -13.03
N GLY A 38 5.50 -6.18 -13.36
CA GLY A 38 5.08 -5.84 -14.72
C GLY A 38 5.82 -4.61 -15.25
N LEU A 39 5.87 -3.53 -14.47
CA LEU A 39 6.60 -2.31 -14.82
C LEU A 39 8.12 -2.51 -14.92
N LEU A 40 8.69 -3.42 -14.12
CA LEU A 40 10.11 -3.72 -14.14
C LEU A 40 10.51 -4.51 -15.40
N LEU A 41 9.75 -5.56 -15.73
CA LEU A 41 10.07 -6.49 -16.80
C LEU A 41 9.59 -6.01 -18.17
N ALA A 42 8.36 -5.52 -18.25
CA ALA A 42 7.72 -5.12 -19.50
C ALA A 42 6.88 -3.84 -19.32
N PRO A 43 7.53 -2.67 -19.14
CA PRO A 43 6.85 -1.39 -18.94
C PRO A 43 5.73 -1.10 -19.96
N SER A 44 5.98 -1.41 -21.24
CA SER A 44 5.02 -1.19 -22.32
C SER A 44 3.79 -2.08 -22.26
N LEU A 45 3.91 -3.31 -21.75
CA LEU A 45 2.78 -4.22 -21.55
C LEU A 45 1.99 -3.84 -20.31
N ALA A 46 2.68 -3.47 -19.23
CA ALA A 46 2.04 -3.05 -17.99
C ALA A 46 1.26 -1.74 -18.15
N LEU A 47 1.78 -0.80 -18.94
CA LEU A 47 1.14 0.49 -19.20
C LEU A 47 0.24 0.51 -20.46
N GLY A 48 0.32 -0.52 -21.29
CA GLY A 48 -0.51 -0.66 -22.51
C GLY A 48 -2.02 -0.53 -22.25
N PRO A 49 -2.59 -1.18 -21.21
CA PRO A 49 -3.99 -1.00 -20.83
C PRO A 49 -4.36 0.44 -20.46
N LEU A 50 -3.40 1.25 -20.00
CA LEU A 50 -3.60 2.67 -19.70
C LEU A 50 -3.52 3.55 -20.95
N GLY A 51 -3.29 2.97 -22.13
CA GLY A 51 -3.14 3.70 -23.39
C GLY A 51 -1.78 4.38 -23.55
N ILE A 52 -0.82 4.09 -22.67
CA ILE A 52 0.54 4.60 -22.76
C ILE A 52 1.33 3.66 -23.68
N THR A 53 1.41 4.03 -24.95
CA THR A 53 2.18 3.31 -25.96
C THR A 53 3.40 4.12 -26.38
N GLY A 54 4.48 3.45 -26.79
CA GLY A 54 5.67 4.13 -27.31
C GLY A 54 6.50 4.88 -26.26
N LEU A 55 6.78 4.24 -25.11
CA LEU A 55 7.71 4.80 -24.12
C LEU A 55 9.09 5.05 -24.74
N SER A 56 9.61 6.27 -24.56
CA SER A 56 11.01 6.56 -24.85
C SER A 56 11.93 5.72 -23.96
N ALA A 57 13.18 5.51 -24.39
CA ALA A 57 14.16 4.75 -23.60
C ALA A 57 14.38 5.36 -22.22
N GLU A 58 14.40 6.69 -22.13
CA GLU A 58 14.53 7.45 -20.87
C GLU A 58 13.32 7.23 -19.95
N ALA A 59 12.11 7.34 -20.49
CA ALA A 59 10.88 7.09 -19.72
C ALA A 59 10.83 5.64 -19.22
N ALA A 60 11.29 4.69 -20.02
CA ALA A 60 11.34 3.28 -19.63
C ALA A 60 12.29 3.00 -18.46
N VAL A 61 13.34 3.81 -18.24
CA VAL A 61 14.20 3.69 -17.04
C VAL A 61 13.43 4.15 -15.80
N VAL A 62 12.78 5.32 -15.89
CA VAL A 62 11.96 5.87 -14.79
C VAL A 62 10.81 4.93 -14.43
N THR A 63 10.13 4.35 -15.43
CA THR A 63 9.06 3.38 -15.20
C THR A 63 9.54 2.13 -14.47
N ARG A 64 10.75 1.65 -14.77
CA ARG A 64 11.34 0.50 -14.04
C ARG A 64 11.68 0.84 -12.61
N MET A 65 12.18 2.05 -12.35
CA MET A 65 12.41 2.53 -10.97
C MET A 65 11.10 2.58 -10.17
N PHE A 66 10.02 3.04 -10.80
CA PHE A 66 8.69 2.97 -10.22
C PHE A 66 8.27 1.52 -9.94
N GLY A 67 8.56 0.60 -10.86
CA GLY A 67 8.33 -0.84 -10.65
C GLY A 67 9.04 -1.40 -9.42
N VAL A 68 10.30 -1.03 -9.19
CA VAL A 68 11.05 -1.43 -7.98
C VAL A 68 10.37 -0.88 -6.72
N ARG A 69 9.97 0.40 -6.70
CA ARG A 69 9.24 1.00 -5.59
C ARG A 69 7.97 0.21 -5.25
N GLU A 70 7.18 -0.12 -6.27
CA GLU A 70 5.92 -0.88 -6.11
C GLU A 70 6.15 -2.28 -5.52
N ILE A 71 7.21 -2.97 -5.96
CA ILE A 71 7.63 -4.25 -5.38
C ILE A 71 8.05 -4.08 -3.91
N THR A 72 8.87 -3.07 -3.60
CA THR A 72 9.33 -2.82 -2.24
C THR A 72 8.14 -2.53 -1.32
N ILE A 73 7.23 -1.65 -1.70
CA ILE A 73 6.05 -1.34 -0.90
C ILE A 73 5.15 -2.57 -0.75
N GLY A 74 4.84 -3.28 -1.84
CA GLY A 74 4.04 -4.50 -1.80
C GLY A 74 4.62 -5.59 -0.88
N SER A 75 5.94 -5.81 -0.97
CA SER A 75 6.63 -6.79 -0.14
C SER A 75 6.68 -6.40 1.35
N THR A 76 6.90 -5.12 1.67
CA THR A 76 6.89 -4.64 3.07
C THR A 76 5.51 -4.79 3.71
N LEU A 77 4.42 -4.58 2.97
CA LEU A 77 3.06 -4.83 3.46
C LEU A 77 2.84 -6.32 3.79
N LEU A 78 3.21 -7.21 2.87
CA LEU A 78 3.09 -8.66 3.08
C LEU A 78 3.97 -9.17 4.23
N LEU A 79 5.17 -8.60 4.39
CA LEU A 79 6.08 -8.92 5.50
C LEU A 79 5.56 -8.39 6.83
N ALA A 80 4.99 -7.19 6.86
CA ALA A 80 4.40 -6.63 8.06
C ALA A 80 3.22 -7.50 8.56
N GLU A 81 2.37 -8.00 7.64
CA GLU A 81 1.28 -8.93 7.98
C GLU A 81 1.79 -10.21 8.64
N ARG A 82 2.79 -10.86 8.01
CA ARG A 82 3.39 -12.09 8.51
C ARG A 82 4.06 -11.88 9.87
N SER A 83 4.74 -10.75 10.03
CA SER A 83 5.40 -10.39 11.28
C SER A 83 4.40 -10.14 12.42
N ALA A 84 3.28 -9.48 12.12
CA ALA A 84 2.20 -9.29 13.08
C ALA A 84 1.51 -10.62 13.46
N ALA A 85 1.34 -11.54 12.50
CA ALA A 85 0.77 -12.86 12.73
C ALA A 85 1.67 -13.75 13.61
N SER A 86 3.00 -13.69 13.42
CA SER A 86 3.96 -14.47 14.22
C SER A 86 3.99 -14.07 15.70
N LYS A 87 3.67 -12.81 16.02
CA LYS A 87 3.75 -12.25 17.39
C LYS A 87 2.46 -12.38 18.21
N ARG A 88 1.44 -13.10 17.71
CA ARG A 88 0.09 -13.17 18.29
C ARG A 88 0.01 -13.73 19.71
N GLY A 89 1.02 -14.48 20.16
CA GLY A 89 1.10 -15.04 21.52
C GLY A 89 1.74 -14.13 22.57
N ILE A 90 2.27 -12.96 22.19
CA ILE A 90 2.98 -12.06 23.11
C ILE A 90 2.29 -10.68 23.03
N PRO A 91 1.51 -10.26 24.05
CA PRO A 91 0.66 -9.07 23.97
C PRO A 91 1.39 -7.79 23.53
N VAL A 92 2.55 -7.52 24.14
CA VAL A 92 3.38 -6.33 23.83
C VAL A 92 3.91 -6.38 22.40
N ALA A 93 4.34 -7.56 21.93
CA ALA A 93 4.87 -7.73 20.58
C ALA A 93 3.75 -7.71 19.52
N HIS A 94 2.54 -8.14 19.87
CA HIS A 94 1.38 -8.08 19.00
C HIS A 94 0.98 -6.64 18.70
N GLN A 95 0.92 -5.78 19.73
CA GLN A 95 0.61 -4.36 19.55
C GLN A 95 1.65 -3.65 18.69
N ALA A 96 2.94 -3.86 18.95
CA ALA A 96 4.03 -3.31 18.14
C ALA A 96 3.96 -3.76 16.67
N GLY A 97 3.58 -5.02 16.42
CA GLY A 97 3.37 -5.53 15.07
C GLY A 97 2.22 -4.83 14.32
N ARG A 98 1.13 -4.46 15.02
CA ARG A 98 0.03 -3.71 14.41
C ARG A 98 0.42 -2.28 14.09
N GLU A 99 1.15 -1.61 14.97
CA GLU A 99 1.64 -0.25 14.74
C GLU A 99 2.57 -0.19 13.52
N GLU A 100 3.41 -1.22 13.34
CA GLU A 100 4.25 -1.37 12.16
C GLU A 100 3.45 -1.58 10.87
N VAL A 101 2.44 -2.47 10.89
CA VAL A 101 1.52 -2.66 9.74
C VAL A 101 0.83 -1.34 9.41
N ARG A 102 0.29 -0.65 10.42
CA ARG A 102 -0.39 0.64 10.25
C ARG A 102 0.54 1.69 9.65
N ARG A 103 1.78 1.79 10.12
CA ARG A 103 2.79 2.72 9.57
C ARG A 103 3.04 2.44 8.09
N ASN A 104 3.18 1.17 7.70
CA ASN A 104 3.39 0.78 6.32
C ASN A 104 2.18 1.12 5.42
N ILE A 105 0.95 0.91 5.92
CA ILE A 105 -0.27 1.31 5.18
C ILE A 105 -0.29 2.83 4.97
N TRP A 106 0.00 3.63 6.00
CA TRP A 106 0.02 5.10 5.87
C TRP A 106 1.12 5.60 4.94
N LEU A 107 2.30 4.96 4.94
CA LEU A 107 3.36 5.26 3.97
C LEU A 107 2.90 4.98 2.53
N ASN A 108 2.16 3.88 2.32
CA ASN A 108 1.60 3.57 1.02
C ASN A 108 0.57 4.64 0.58
N VAL A 109 -0.38 4.98 1.45
CA VAL A 109 -1.37 6.04 1.18
C VAL A 109 -0.69 7.38 0.87
N ALA A 110 0.35 7.74 1.61
CA ALA A 110 1.10 8.97 1.36
C ALA A 110 1.79 8.94 -0.02
N THR A 111 2.34 7.79 -0.43
CA THR A 111 3.00 7.70 -1.74
C THR A 111 2.00 7.72 -2.89
N ASP A 112 0.84 7.06 -2.75
CA ASP A 112 -0.26 7.14 -3.72
C ASP A 112 -0.80 8.57 -3.85
N GLY A 113 -0.90 9.28 -2.73
CA GLY A 113 -1.28 10.70 -2.72
C GLY A 113 -0.29 11.58 -3.48
N MET A 114 1.02 11.36 -3.29
CA MET A 114 2.05 12.08 -4.06
C MET A 114 1.96 11.76 -5.55
N ASP A 115 1.72 10.51 -5.93
CA ASP A 115 1.59 10.11 -7.34
C ASP A 115 0.43 10.84 -8.03
N LEU A 116 -0.71 11.02 -7.34
CA LEU A 116 -1.83 11.83 -7.83
C LEU A 116 -1.46 13.30 -8.02
N VAL A 117 -0.70 13.88 -7.07
CA VAL A 117 -0.22 15.27 -7.19
C VAL A 117 0.71 15.42 -8.39
N PHE A 118 1.68 14.51 -8.56
CA PHE A 118 2.59 14.54 -9.71
C PHE A 118 1.84 14.36 -11.03
N LEU A 119 0.87 13.44 -11.08
CA LEU A 119 0.03 13.23 -12.26
C LEU A 119 -0.78 14.49 -12.61
N ALA A 120 -1.33 15.18 -11.61
CA ALA A 120 -2.03 16.44 -11.80
C ALA A 120 -1.09 17.55 -12.32
N CYS A 121 0.13 17.65 -11.78
CA CYS A 121 1.14 18.58 -12.28
C CYS A 121 1.53 18.29 -13.74
N LEU A 122 1.71 17.03 -14.12
CA LEU A 122 2.04 16.61 -15.48
C LEU A 122 0.90 16.90 -16.47
N PHE A 123 -0.35 16.78 -16.03
CA PHE A 123 -1.50 17.21 -16.81
C PHE A 123 -1.52 18.74 -16.98
N ALA A 124 -1.31 19.49 -15.89
CA ALA A 124 -1.28 20.95 -15.91
C ALA A 124 -0.15 21.50 -16.80
N SER A 125 0.98 20.80 -16.92
CA SER A 125 2.07 21.17 -17.84
C SER A 125 1.83 20.76 -19.29
N GLY A 126 0.72 20.08 -19.60
CA GLY A 126 0.42 19.57 -20.95
C GLY A 126 1.24 18.35 -21.37
N THR A 127 1.95 17.71 -20.43
CA THR A 127 2.81 16.55 -20.70
C THR A 127 2.00 15.26 -20.88
N VAL A 128 0.82 15.19 -20.24
CA VAL A 128 -0.06 14.02 -20.24
C VAL A 128 -1.44 14.40 -20.77
N SER A 129 -2.04 13.54 -21.59
CA SER A 129 -3.39 13.76 -22.11
C SER A 129 -4.46 13.53 -21.04
N GLY A 130 -5.64 14.15 -21.22
CA GLY A 130 -6.77 13.95 -20.30
C GLY A 130 -7.21 12.49 -20.18
N ASP A 131 -7.11 11.71 -21.26
CA ASP A 131 -7.45 10.29 -21.26
C ASP A 131 -6.50 9.46 -20.38
N VAL A 132 -5.19 9.74 -20.47
CA VAL A 132 -4.17 9.06 -19.65
C VAL A 132 -4.31 9.48 -18.18
N LEU A 133 -4.59 10.76 -17.92
CA LEU A 133 -4.94 11.25 -16.59
C LEU A 133 -6.13 10.47 -16.03
N ALA A 134 -7.25 10.39 -16.76
CA ALA A 134 -8.47 9.73 -16.29
C ALA A 134 -8.23 8.26 -15.95
N ARG A 135 -7.57 7.50 -16.84
CA ARG A 135 -7.30 6.07 -16.62
C ARG A 135 -6.36 5.82 -15.45
N THR A 136 -5.31 6.63 -15.34
CA THR A 136 -4.30 6.48 -14.27
C THR A 136 -4.85 6.94 -12.92
N ALA A 137 -5.58 8.05 -12.90
CA ALA A 137 -6.20 8.59 -11.69
C ALA A 137 -7.25 7.63 -11.12
N VAL A 138 -8.04 6.95 -11.95
CA VAL A 138 -9.01 5.94 -11.46
C VAL A 138 -8.29 4.82 -10.69
N GLY A 139 -7.21 4.28 -11.23
CA GLY A 139 -6.43 3.24 -10.56
C GLY A 139 -5.77 3.72 -9.27
N ALA A 140 -5.15 4.91 -9.31
CA ALA A 140 -4.49 5.51 -8.16
C ALA A 140 -5.47 5.87 -7.03
N VAL A 141 -6.63 6.44 -7.36
CA VAL A 141 -7.69 6.75 -6.39
C VAL A 141 -8.24 5.46 -5.77
N ALA A 142 -8.46 4.41 -6.58
CA ALA A 142 -8.93 3.13 -6.05
C ALA A 142 -7.94 2.52 -5.02
N MET A 143 -6.64 2.55 -5.33
CA MET A 143 -5.60 2.05 -4.40
C MET A 143 -5.48 2.92 -3.15
N LEU A 144 -5.59 4.24 -3.29
CA LEU A 144 -5.58 5.17 -2.16
C LEU A 144 -6.76 4.93 -1.23
N VAL A 145 -7.98 4.79 -1.77
CA VAL A 145 -9.19 4.48 -0.98
C VAL A 145 -9.01 3.14 -0.26
N LEU A 146 -8.55 2.09 -0.95
CA LEU A 146 -8.29 0.80 -0.34
C LEU A 146 -7.26 0.89 0.80
N GLY A 147 -6.19 1.68 0.62
CA GLY A 147 -5.18 1.93 1.64
C GLY A 147 -5.77 2.63 2.87
N VAL A 148 -6.57 3.68 2.65
CA VAL A 148 -7.24 4.42 3.73
C VAL A 148 -8.20 3.52 4.49
N GLU A 149 -9.10 2.79 3.81
CA GLU A 149 -10.04 1.86 4.44
C GLU A 149 -9.31 0.78 5.25
N THR A 150 -8.24 0.20 4.69
CA THR A 150 -7.41 -0.78 5.41
C THR A 150 -6.78 -0.17 6.66
N ALA A 151 -6.32 1.09 6.62
CA ALA A 151 -5.76 1.78 7.77
C ALA A 151 -6.80 2.00 8.89
N TRP A 152 -8.06 2.30 8.53
CA TRP A 152 -9.14 2.47 9.50
C TRP A 152 -9.55 1.16 10.17
N LEU A 153 -9.49 0.05 9.44
CA LEU A 153 -9.81 -1.29 9.97
C LEU A 153 -8.73 -1.87 10.88
N TYR A 154 -7.52 -1.30 10.89
CA TYR A 154 -6.38 -1.74 11.70
C TYR A 154 -6.17 -0.93 13.00
N LYS A 155 -7.24 -0.34 13.54
CA LYS A 155 -7.23 0.42 14.81
C LYS A 155 -6.99 -0.44 16.04
#